data_AF-A0A1X7UJ19-F1
#
_entry.id   AF-A0A1X7UJ19-F1
#
_cell.length_a   1.000
_cell.length_b   1.000
_cell.length_c   1.000
_cell.angle_alpha   90.00
_cell.angle_beta   90.00
_cell.angle_gamma   90.00
#
_symmetry.space_group_name_H-M   'P 1'
#
loop_
_entity.id
_entity.type
_entity.pdbx_description
1 polymer ?
#
loop_
_entity_poly.entity_id
_entity_poly.type
_entity_poly.pdbx_seq_one_letter_code
_entity_poly.pdbx_strand_id
1 'polypeptide(L)'
;SPHKECLQKAVMSIDICTGLLEMKESVNKAKAYQQALQKYVQSILDSTYYQECVLVDYDFPQVTVKEDINALLNQFATFMKLCGSTESQLISILGEDIMECIHWRVGALMYMLANTIMNMETRRETVDKNWLRECCYVGVLHLMMVFEVRTPLTASTDEYTTNDQRIVELLSQGIRSDTHMLALAYGGELSYWCITNNGSNEIPQYPQLYKVLDTVTEGADRPSIQSVGSIGMKFLSRYIELAKGSLSMQSWQCERPEELLAELRKQ
;
A
#
# COMPACT_ATOMS: atom_id res chain seq x y z
N SER A 1 12.96 17.27 15.84
CA SER A 1 12.90 16.27 14.75
C SER A 1 11.87 16.76 13.75
N PRO A 2 12.18 16.79 12.44
CA PRO A 2 11.25 17.21 11.37
C PRO A 2 9.89 16.51 11.45
N HIS A 3 9.86 15.26 11.89
CA HIS A 3 8.63 14.50 12.00
C HIS A 3 7.71 14.94 13.15
N LYS A 4 8.25 15.51 14.24
CA LYS A 4 7.44 16.06 15.35
C LYS A 4 6.72 17.36 14.94
N GLU A 5 7.33 18.18 14.09
CA GLU A 5 6.69 19.39 13.56
C GLU A 5 5.59 19.05 12.55
N CYS A 6 5.78 18.01 11.74
CA CYS A 6 4.77 17.46 10.85
C CYS A 6 3.54 16.95 11.63
N LEU A 7 3.77 16.21 12.72
CA LEU A 7 2.70 15.73 13.61
C LEU A 7 1.90 16.88 14.26
N GLN A 8 2.56 17.94 14.74
CA GLN A 8 1.87 19.08 15.34
C GLN A 8 0.97 19.80 14.32
N LYS A 9 1.45 19.97 13.08
CA LYS A 9 0.65 20.56 12.00
C LYS A 9 -0.54 19.68 11.61
N ALA A 10 -0.34 18.36 11.59
CA ALA A 10 -1.39 17.39 11.33
C ALA A 10 -2.50 17.44 12.39
N VAL A 11 -2.14 17.40 13.69
CA VAL A 11 -3.11 17.46 14.79
C VAL A 11 -3.94 18.74 14.76
N MET A 12 -3.30 19.90 14.57
CA MET A 12 -4.02 21.17 14.46
C MET A 12 -4.97 21.22 13.25
N SER A 13 -4.58 20.61 12.13
CA SER A 13 -5.39 20.58 10.92
C SER A 13 -6.59 19.62 11.06
N ILE A 14 -6.43 18.54 11.83
CA ILE A 14 -7.51 17.60 12.19
C ILE A 14 -8.62 18.31 12.97
N ASP A 15 -8.26 19.09 13.99
CA ASP A 15 -9.24 19.81 14.82
C ASP A 15 -10.05 20.83 13.99
N ILE A 16 -9.38 21.56 13.10
CA ILE A 16 -10.00 22.55 12.22
C ILE A 16 -10.96 21.88 11.23
N CYS A 17 -10.56 20.76 10.64
CA CYS A 17 -11.41 20.06 9.66
C CYS A 17 -12.62 19.40 10.33
N THR A 18 -12.47 18.90 11.57
CA THR A 18 -13.58 18.31 12.32
C THR A 18 -14.72 19.31 12.52
N GLY A 19 -14.42 20.55 12.91
CA GLY A 19 -15.43 21.61 13.04
C GLY A 19 -16.09 22.04 11.72
N LEU A 20 -15.41 21.86 10.58
CA LEU A 20 -15.98 22.15 9.25
C LEU A 20 -16.90 21.03 8.75
N LEU A 21 -16.64 19.77 9.13
CA LEU A 21 -17.48 18.62 8.76
C LEU A 21 -18.85 18.64 9.44
N GLU A 22 -18.98 19.35 10.57
CA GLU A 22 -20.23 19.51 11.32
C GLU A 22 -21.22 20.51 10.68
N MET A 23 -20.83 21.27 9.65
CA MET A 23 -21.66 22.31 9.03
C MET A 23 -22.19 21.92 7.63
N LYS A 24 -23.45 21.48 7.52
CA LYS A 24 -24.11 21.18 6.21
C LYS A 24 -24.83 22.37 5.57
N GLU A 25 -25.09 22.27 4.25
CA GLU A 25 -26.02 23.03 3.37
C GLU A 25 -25.50 24.14 2.41
N SER A 26 -25.22 23.74 1.16
CA SER A 26 -25.33 24.45 -0.16
C SER A 26 -24.28 23.90 -1.14
N VAL A 27 -24.44 24.09 -2.45
CA VAL A 27 -23.51 23.55 -3.48
C VAL A 27 -22.07 24.07 -3.31
N ASN A 28 -21.89 25.33 -2.88
CA ASN A 28 -20.58 25.87 -2.51
C ASN A 28 -19.98 25.22 -1.26
N LYS A 29 -20.80 24.67 -0.36
CA LYS A 29 -20.34 23.87 0.78
C LYS A 29 -19.90 22.46 0.36
N ALA A 30 -20.40 21.87 -0.73
CA ALA A 30 -19.98 20.53 -1.16
C ALA A 30 -18.50 20.50 -1.59
N LYS A 31 -18.07 21.48 -2.39
CA LYS A 31 -16.65 21.63 -2.76
C LYS A 31 -15.77 21.97 -1.56
N ALA A 32 -16.24 22.86 -0.67
CA ALA A 32 -15.53 23.19 0.56
C ALA A 32 -15.41 21.99 1.51
N TYR A 33 -16.46 21.16 1.59
CA TYR A 33 -16.51 19.92 2.36
C TYR A 33 -15.53 18.88 1.80
N GLN A 34 -15.50 18.67 0.49
CA GLN A 34 -14.51 17.81 -0.16
C GLN A 34 -13.08 18.29 0.12
N GLN A 35 -12.82 19.59 0.00
CA GLN A 35 -11.50 20.17 0.31
C GLN A 35 -11.14 20.02 1.80
N ALA A 36 -12.11 20.15 2.71
CA ALA A 36 -11.90 19.92 4.13
C ALA A 36 -11.59 18.44 4.42
N LEU A 37 -12.31 17.50 3.80
CA LEU A 37 -12.03 16.06 3.89
C LEU A 37 -10.64 15.72 3.35
N GLN A 38 -10.25 16.24 2.18
CA GLN A 38 -8.91 16.01 1.63
C GLN A 38 -7.82 16.53 2.56
N LYS A 39 -7.98 17.73 3.14
CA LYS A 39 -7.02 18.28 4.12
C LYS A 39 -6.97 17.46 5.40
N TYR A 40 -8.13 17.00 5.89
CA TYR A 40 -8.21 16.11 7.03
C TYR A 40 -7.45 14.81 6.76
N VAL A 41 -7.71 14.16 5.62
CA VAL A 41 -7.04 12.93 5.24
C VAL A 41 -5.54 13.15 5.06
N GLN A 42 -5.11 14.22 4.41
CA GLN A 42 -3.69 14.56 4.29
C GLN A 42 -3.03 14.71 5.67
N SER A 43 -3.72 15.32 6.62
CA SER A 43 -3.22 15.47 7.99
C SER A 43 -3.11 14.12 8.71
N ILE A 44 -4.10 13.24 8.53
CA ILE A 44 -4.03 11.87 9.05
C ILE A 44 -2.88 11.11 8.40
N LEU A 45 -2.67 11.26 7.09
CA LEU A 45 -1.55 10.65 6.38
C LEU A 45 -0.21 11.13 6.93
N ASP A 46 -0.03 12.42 7.16
CA ASP A 46 1.18 12.98 7.74
C ASP A 46 1.45 12.43 9.14
N SER A 47 0.40 12.34 9.98
CA SER A 47 0.49 11.77 11.34
C SER A 47 0.82 10.28 11.34
N THR A 48 0.12 9.49 10.51
CA THR A 48 0.37 8.05 10.41
C THR A 48 1.73 7.76 9.80
N TYR A 49 2.25 8.64 8.93
CA TYR A 49 3.58 8.46 8.33
C TYR A 49 4.66 8.57 9.39
N TYR A 50 4.53 9.52 10.32
CA TYR A 50 5.41 9.59 11.48
C TYR A 50 5.34 8.32 12.34
N GLN A 51 4.14 7.81 12.61
CA GLN A 51 3.96 6.57 13.39
C GLN A 51 4.60 5.36 12.69
N GLU A 52 4.46 5.26 11.37
CA GLU A 52 5.13 4.23 10.55
C GLU A 52 6.65 4.34 10.63
N CYS A 53 7.20 5.56 10.49
CA CYS A 53 8.64 5.79 10.65
C CYS A 53 9.13 5.37 12.03
N VAL A 54 8.39 5.69 13.10
CA VAL A 54 8.73 5.26 14.46
C VAL A 54 8.77 3.72 14.54
N LEU A 55 7.79 3.02 13.97
CA LEU A 55 7.83 1.56 13.95
C LEU A 55 9.06 1.01 13.23
N VAL A 56 9.44 1.60 12.10
CA VAL A 56 10.64 1.21 11.35
C VAL A 56 11.92 1.50 12.14
N ASP A 57 12.04 2.71 12.71
CA ASP A 57 13.21 3.15 13.47
C ASP A 57 13.49 2.30 14.71
N TYR A 58 12.43 1.71 15.30
CA TYR A 58 12.51 0.82 16.45
C TYR A 58 12.37 -0.66 16.06
N ASP A 59 12.60 -1.01 14.78
CA ASP A 59 12.57 -2.37 14.26
C ASP A 59 11.29 -3.14 14.63
N PHE A 60 10.13 -2.49 14.59
CA PHE A 60 8.82 -3.06 14.91
C PHE A 60 8.79 -3.81 16.27
N PRO A 61 8.71 -3.08 17.40
CA PRO A 61 8.84 -3.65 18.75
C PRO A 61 7.91 -4.84 18.99
N GLN A 62 8.49 -6.01 19.30
CA GLN A 62 7.75 -7.28 19.35
C GLN A 62 6.55 -7.27 20.30
N VAL A 63 6.61 -6.49 21.38
CA VAL A 63 5.56 -6.42 22.42
C VAL A 63 4.33 -5.66 21.93
N THR A 64 4.48 -4.64 21.09
CA THR A 64 3.40 -3.71 20.71
C THR A 64 3.05 -3.75 19.23
N VAL A 65 3.87 -4.41 18.40
CA VAL A 65 3.75 -4.36 16.93
C VAL A 65 2.36 -4.74 16.43
N LYS A 66 1.69 -5.72 17.05
CA LYS A 66 0.35 -6.14 16.60
C LYS A 66 -0.66 -5.02 16.86
N GLU A 67 -0.63 -4.44 18.06
CA GLU A 67 -1.49 -3.34 18.48
C GLU A 67 -1.23 -2.08 17.66
N ASP A 68 0.04 -1.75 17.42
CA ASP A 68 0.44 -0.55 16.68
C ASP A 68 0.01 -0.62 15.20
N ILE A 69 0.23 -1.78 14.54
CA ILE A 69 -0.27 -2.02 13.18
C ILE A 69 -1.79 -1.93 13.14
N ASN A 70 -2.48 -2.56 14.09
CA ASN A 70 -3.95 -2.50 14.14
C ASN A 70 -4.45 -1.06 14.34
N ALA A 71 -3.77 -0.25 15.16
CA ALA A 71 -4.11 1.15 15.37
C ALA A 71 -3.95 1.98 14.09
N LEU A 72 -2.86 1.76 13.33
CA LEU A 72 -2.64 2.40 12.03
C LEU A 72 -3.73 2.02 11.03
N LEU A 73 -4.00 0.72 10.85
CA LEU A 73 -5.03 0.25 9.92
C LEU A 73 -6.44 0.74 10.29
N ASN A 74 -6.73 0.84 11.60
CA ASN A 74 -7.98 1.44 12.07
C ASN A 74 -8.08 2.92 11.72
N GLN A 75 -7.00 3.69 11.85
CA GLN A 75 -6.99 5.11 11.44
C GLN A 75 -7.27 5.22 9.93
N PHE A 76 -6.61 4.43 9.09
CA PHE A 76 -6.86 4.36 7.65
C PHE A 76 -8.32 4.05 7.33
N ALA A 77 -8.83 2.94 7.85
CA ALA A 77 -10.20 2.52 7.60
C ALA A 77 -11.24 3.54 8.10
N THR A 78 -10.98 4.19 9.24
CA THR A 78 -11.89 5.18 9.84
C THR A 78 -12.04 6.39 8.94
N PHE A 79 -10.94 7.00 8.49
CA PHE A 79 -11.06 8.18 7.63
C PHE A 79 -11.60 7.83 6.24
N MET A 80 -11.30 6.65 5.71
CA MET A 80 -11.85 6.22 4.42
C MET A 80 -13.38 6.10 4.52
N LYS A 81 -13.91 5.49 5.58
CA LYS A 81 -15.37 5.42 5.83
C LYS A 81 -16.03 6.79 5.96
N LEU A 82 -15.31 7.81 6.43
CA LEU A 82 -15.81 9.19 6.44
C LEU A 82 -15.91 9.79 5.04
N CYS A 83 -15.06 9.34 4.12
CA CYS A 83 -15.04 9.82 2.74
C CYS A 83 -16.07 9.09 1.88
N GLY A 84 -16.23 7.78 2.03
CA GLY A 84 -17.19 7.03 1.23
C GLY A 84 -17.32 5.58 1.66
N SER A 85 -18.29 4.89 1.07
CA SER A 85 -18.51 3.45 1.27
C SER A 85 -18.14 2.63 0.05
N THR A 86 -17.81 3.28 -1.07
CA THR A 86 -17.44 2.62 -2.33
C THR A 86 -16.11 3.13 -2.86
N GLU A 87 -15.39 2.29 -3.59
CA GLU A 87 -14.12 2.69 -4.23
C GLU A 87 -14.31 3.93 -5.12
N SER A 88 -15.38 3.96 -5.93
CA SER A 88 -15.68 5.11 -6.79
C SER A 88 -15.92 6.40 -5.99
N GLN A 89 -16.62 6.32 -4.85
CA GLN A 89 -16.82 7.48 -3.98
C GLN A 89 -15.49 7.94 -3.35
N LEU A 90 -14.70 6.99 -2.87
CA LEU A 90 -13.39 7.26 -2.28
C LEU A 90 -12.48 7.95 -3.29
N ILE A 91 -12.36 7.44 -4.51
CA ILE A 91 -11.58 8.05 -5.60
C ILE A 91 -12.15 9.44 -5.95
N SER A 92 -13.47 9.61 -6.00
CA SER A 92 -14.07 10.92 -6.32
C SER A 92 -13.75 12.01 -5.29
N ILE A 93 -13.55 11.63 -4.02
CA ILE A 93 -13.30 12.56 -2.92
C ILE A 93 -11.82 12.73 -2.66
N LEU A 94 -11.07 11.63 -2.56
CA LEU A 94 -9.65 11.62 -2.22
C LEU A 94 -8.76 11.87 -3.44
N GLY A 95 -9.25 11.52 -4.64
CA GLY A 95 -8.44 11.47 -5.84
C GLY A 95 -7.59 10.20 -5.89
N GLU A 96 -7.11 9.89 -7.09
CA GLU A 96 -6.30 8.70 -7.36
C GLU A 96 -4.96 8.73 -6.62
N ASP A 97 -4.31 9.89 -6.50
CA ASP A 97 -3.01 10.02 -5.83
C ASP A 97 -3.07 9.58 -4.36
N ILE A 98 -4.10 10.04 -3.64
CA ILE A 98 -4.28 9.70 -2.23
C ILE A 98 -4.66 8.22 -2.08
N MET A 99 -5.53 7.70 -2.94
CA MET A 99 -5.91 6.28 -2.92
C MET A 99 -4.71 5.36 -3.18
N GLU A 100 -3.93 5.64 -4.22
CA GLU A 100 -2.70 4.91 -4.55
C GLU A 100 -1.70 5.01 -3.38
N CYS A 101 -1.55 6.19 -2.76
CA CYS A 101 -0.69 6.40 -1.59
C CYS A 101 -1.12 5.55 -0.39
N ILE A 102 -2.42 5.44 -0.10
CA ILE A 102 -2.91 4.60 1.01
C ILE A 102 -2.55 3.13 0.77
N HIS A 103 -2.82 2.62 -0.43
CA HIS A 103 -2.48 1.24 -0.80
C HIS A 103 -0.98 0.99 -0.74
N TRP A 104 -0.18 1.92 -1.29
CA TRP A 104 1.27 1.86 -1.18
C TRP A 104 1.75 1.79 0.26
N ARG A 105 1.26 2.69 1.13
CA ARG A 105 1.73 2.78 2.52
C ARG A 105 1.38 1.55 3.34
N VAL A 106 0.18 1.02 3.19
CA VAL A 106 -0.19 -0.24 3.86
C VAL A 106 0.67 -1.40 3.34
N GLY A 107 0.84 -1.50 2.02
CA GLY A 107 1.68 -2.53 1.40
C GLY A 107 3.15 -2.46 1.85
N ALA A 108 3.72 -1.26 1.85
CA ALA A 108 5.10 -1.00 2.29
C ALA A 108 5.27 -1.25 3.79
N LEU A 109 4.30 -0.89 4.64
CA LEU A 109 4.34 -1.18 6.08
C LEU A 109 4.41 -2.69 6.34
N MET A 110 3.61 -3.48 5.63
CA MET A 110 3.65 -4.94 5.72
C MET A 110 4.98 -5.52 5.21
N TYR A 111 5.51 -4.97 4.11
CA TYR A 111 6.85 -5.34 3.62
C TYR A 111 7.93 -5.07 4.65
N MET A 112 7.99 -3.86 5.20
CA MET A 112 9.00 -3.46 6.18
C MET A 112 8.92 -4.34 7.43
N LEU A 113 7.72 -4.60 7.94
CA LEU A 113 7.50 -5.52 9.06
C LEU A 113 8.04 -6.93 8.75
N ALA A 114 7.62 -7.50 7.62
CA ALA A 114 8.03 -8.85 7.23
C ALA A 114 9.54 -8.92 7.01
N ASN A 115 10.12 -7.93 6.33
CA ASN A 115 11.55 -7.82 6.09
C ASN A 115 12.35 -7.75 7.40
N THR A 116 11.92 -6.94 8.38
CA THR A 116 12.57 -6.88 9.69
C THR A 116 12.54 -8.24 10.39
N ILE A 117 11.38 -8.92 10.40
CA ILE A 117 11.25 -10.26 11.00
C ILE A 117 12.11 -11.29 10.26
N MET A 118 12.13 -11.25 8.92
CA MET A 118 12.88 -12.18 8.09
C MET A 118 14.40 -11.91 8.09
N ASN A 119 14.86 -10.75 8.53
CA ASN A 119 16.29 -10.48 8.71
C ASN A 119 16.78 -10.70 10.15
N MET A 120 15.88 -11.04 11.09
CA MET A 120 16.22 -11.31 12.48
C MET A 120 15.87 -12.76 12.86
N GLU A 121 16.88 -13.62 13.01
CA GLU A 121 16.71 -15.06 13.28
C GLU A 121 15.82 -15.33 14.50
N THR A 122 16.11 -14.69 15.63
CA THR A 122 15.33 -14.84 16.87
C THR A 122 13.85 -14.46 16.70
N ARG A 123 13.56 -13.45 15.89
CA ARG A 123 12.18 -13.05 15.57
C ARG A 123 11.51 -14.02 14.63
N ARG A 124 12.22 -14.49 13.60
CA ARG A 124 11.73 -15.48 12.65
C ARG A 124 11.24 -16.75 13.35
N GLU A 125 11.94 -17.19 14.40
CA GLU A 125 11.58 -18.40 15.16
C GLU A 125 10.40 -18.18 16.11
N THR A 126 10.32 -17.01 16.73
CA THR A 126 9.31 -16.72 17.78
C THR A 126 8.03 -16.07 17.26
N VAL A 127 8.04 -15.55 16.03
CA VAL A 127 6.84 -14.93 15.43
C VAL A 127 5.76 -15.97 15.18
N ASP A 128 4.51 -15.56 15.43
CA ASP A 128 3.35 -16.29 14.93
C ASP A 128 3.35 -16.33 13.39
N LYS A 129 3.55 -17.53 12.84
CA LYS A 129 3.65 -17.77 11.40
C LYS A 129 2.35 -17.50 10.64
N ASN A 130 1.18 -17.72 11.25
CA ASN A 130 -0.09 -17.42 10.61
C ASN A 130 -0.29 -15.91 10.51
N TRP A 131 0.03 -15.19 11.58
CA TRP A 131 -0.04 -13.73 11.60
C TRP A 131 0.91 -13.12 10.56
N LEU A 132 2.18 -13.54 10.53
CA LEU A 132 3.14 -13.04 9.54
C LEU A 132 2.68 -13.35 8.11
N ARG A 133 2.18 -14.56 7.86
CA ARG A 133 1.66 -14.96 6.56
C ARG A 133 0.49 -14.09 6.09
N GLU A 134 -0.44 -13.77 6.99
CA GLU A 134 -1.55 -12.86 6.69
C GLU A 134 -1.09 -11.41 6.49
N CYS A 135 -0.11 -10.93 7.25
CA CYS A 135 0.53 -9.63 6.99
C CYS A 135 1.14 -9.58 5.59
N CYS A 136 1.89 -10.61 5.18
CA CYS A 136 2.45 -10.69 3.83
C CYS A 136 1.34 -10.69 2.77
N TYR A 137 0.29 -11.50 2.96
CA TYR A 137 -0.84 -11.59 2.04
C TYR A 137 -1.55 -10.25 1.89
N VAL A 138 -1.90 -9.59 2.99
CA VAL A 138 -2.51 -8.25 2.97
C VAL A 138 -1.61 -7.24 2.28
N GLY A 139 -0.30 -7.29 2.54
CA GLY A 139 0.67 -6.44 1.85
C GLY A 139 0.64 -6.65 0.33
N VAL A 140 0.60 -7.91 -0.15
CA VAL A 140 0.46 -8.21 -1.58
C VAL A 140 -0.82 -7.62 -2.16
N LEU A 141 -1.97 -7.80 -1.50
CA LEU A 141 -3.25 -7.27 -1.98
C LEU A 141 -3.21 -5.75 -2.11
N HIS A 142 -2.66 -5.05 -1.12
CA HIS A 142 -2.52 -3.60 -1.19
C HIS A 142 -1.55 -3.17 -2.32
N LEU A 143 -0.45 -3.87 -2.53
CA LEU A 143 0.48 -3.56 -3.62
C LEU A 143 -0.09 -3.89 -5.02
N MET A 144 -1.04 -4.83 -5.12
CA MET A 144 -1.84 -5.01 -6.35
C MET A 144 -2.71 -3.79 -6.63
N MET A 145 -3.41 -3.29 -5.61
CA MET A 145 -4.30 -2.13 -5.77
C MET A 145 -3.56 -0.88 -6.25
N VAL A 146 -2.26 -0.71 -5.95
CA VAL A 146 -1.44 0.40 -6.50
C VAL A 146 -1.53 0.50 -8.03
N PHE A 147 -1.67 -0.63 -8.73
CA PHE A 147 -1.81 -0.67 -10.19
C PHE A 147 -3.26 -0.59 -10.68
N GLU A 148 -4.24 -0.71 -9.78
CA GLU A 148 -5.67 -0.77 -10.11
C GLU A 148 -6.40 0.55 -9.86
N VAL A 149 -5.87 1.44 -9.00
CA VAL A 149 -6.47 2.76 -8.74
C VAL A 149 -6.61 3.59 -10.01
N ARG A 150 -5.65 3.46 -10.93
CA ARG A 150 -5.57 4.26 -12.16
C ARG A 150 -5.67 3.40 -13.40
N THR A 151 -6.48 3.85 -14.35
CA THR A 151 -6.46 3.23 -15.69
C THR A 151 -5.11 3.52 -16.37
N PRO A 152 -4.43 2.53 -16.96
CA PRO A 152 -3.23 2.77 -17.76
C PRO A 152 -3.52 3.70 -18.95
N LEU A 153 -2.50 4.42 -19.41
CA LEU A 153 -2.65 5.35 -20.54
C LEU A 153 -3.01 4.56 -21.81
N THR A 154 -4.12 4.89 -22.46
CA THR A 154 -4.48 4.35 -23.78
C THR A 154 -4.13 5.36 -24.87
N ALA A 155 -3.85 4.90 -26.08
CA ALA A 155 -3.47 5.73 -27.24
C ALA A 155 -4.48 6.83 -27.61
N SER A 156 -5.68 6.85 -27.00
CA SER A 156 -6.74 7.84 -27.19
C SER A 156 -6.76 8.96 -26.15
N THR A 157 -5.78 9.06 -25.25
CA THR A 157 -5.70 10.16 -24.28
C THR A 157 -4.87 11.32 -24.86
N ASP A 158 -5.57 12.29 -25.45
CA ASP A 158 -5.04 13.46 -26.16
C ASP A 158 -4.25 14.48 -25.30
N GLU A 159 -3.90 14.17 -24.05
CA GLU A 159 -3.43 15.18 -23.08
C GLU A 159 -1.92 15.20 -22.78
N TYR A 160 -1.13 14.24 -23.26
CA TYR A 160 0.32 14.25 -22.99
C TYR A 160 1.14 14.75 -24.18
N THR A 161 1.75 15.92 -24.01
CA THR A 161 2.65 16.59 -24.96
C THR A 161 4.09 16.05 -24.91
N THR A 162 4.33 14.89 -24.29
CA THR A 162 5.69 14.32 -24.19
C THR A 162 6.06 13.57 -25.46
N ASN A 163 7.21 13.93 -26.03
CA ASN A 163 7.81 13.20 -27.16
C ASN A 163 8.73 12.06 -26.71
N ASP A 164 8.88 11.80 -25.40
CA ASP A 164 9.69 10.67 -24.91
C ASP A 164 8.85 9.38 -24.96
N GLN A 165 9.09 8.58 -25.99
CA GLN A 165 8.45 7.29 -26.21
C GLN A 165 8.57 6.34 -25.00
N ARG A 166 9.64 6.42 -24.21
CA ARG A 166 9.83 5.57 -23.03
C ARG A 166 8.85 5.95 -21.92
N ILE A 167 8.58 7.25 -21.75
CA ILE A 167 7.59 7.71 -20.78
C ILE A 167 6.20 7.22 -21.20
N VAL A 168 5.86 7.32 -22.48
CA VAL A 168 4.58 6.79 -23.00
C VAL A 168 4.47 5.29 -22.79
N GLU A 169 5.53 4.53 -23.06
CA GLU A 169 5.58 3.08 -22.80
C GLU A 169 5.35 2.75 -21.32
N LEU A 170 6.02 3.45 -20.40
CA LEU A 170 5.86 3.25 -18.96
C LEU A 170 4.43 3.59 -18.51
N LEU A 171 3.88 4.72 -18.95
CA LEU A 171 2.51 5.15 -18.63
C LEU A 171 1.46 4.21 -19.20
N SER A 172 1.67 3.65 -20.40
CA SER A 172 0.79 2.66 -21.02
C SER A 172 0.80 1.33 -20.26
N GLN A 173 1.90 1.04 -19.56
CA GLN A 173 2.00 -0.05 -18.61
C GLN A 173 1.51 0.35 -17.20
N GLY A 174 1.09 1.60 -16.98
CA GLY A 174 0.66 2.07 -15.66
C GLY A 174 1.81 2.30 -14.67
N ILE A 175 3.06 2.39 -15.13
CA ILE A 175 4.23 2.73 -14.31
C ILE A 175 4.41 4.26 -14.35
N ARG A 176 4.14 4.93 -13.23
CA ARG A 176 4.18 6.40 -13.15
C ARG A 176 5.31 6.96 -12.28
N SER A 177 5.92 6.12 -11.44
CA SER A 177 6.90 6.52 -10.45
C SER A 177 7.71 5.33 -9.94
N ASP A 178 8.81 5.60 -9.24
CA ASP A 178 9.64 4.59 -8.55
C ASP A 178 8.83 3.75 -7.56
N THR A 179 7.77 4.33 -6.97
CA THR A 179 6.81 3.62 -6.10
C THR A 179 6.22 2.39 -6.79
N HIS A 180 5.94 2.46 -8.09
CA HIS A 180 5.41 1.32 -8.85
C HIS A 180 6.46 0.23 -9.01
N MET A 181 7.73 0.58 -9.22
CA MET A 181 8.82 -0.39 -9.27
C MET A 181 9.03 -1.07 -7.91
N LEU A 182 9.00 -0.29 -6.83
CA LEU A 182 9.07 -0.83 -5.47
C LEU A 182 7.87 -1.72 -5.15
N ALA A 183 6.66 -1.37 -5.59
CA ALA A 183 5.47 -2.19 -5.39
C ALA A 183 5.60 -3.58 -6.06
N LEU A 184 6.21 -3.64 -7.25
CA LEU A 184 6.50 -4.93 -7.90
C LEU A 184 7.54 -5.74 -7.11
N ALA A 185 8.65 -5.11 -6.70
CA ALA A 185 9.69 -5.81 -5.95
C ALA A 185 9.18 -6.30 -4.59
N TYR A 186 8.55 -5.42 -3.80
CA TYR A 186 8.02 -5.72 -2.48
C TYR A 186 6.89 -6.74 -2.54
N GLY A 187 5.97 -6.61 -3.50
CA GLY A 187 4.87 -7.56 -3.65
C GLY A 187 5.36 -8.94 -4.09
N GLY A 188 6.41 -9.00 -4.91
CA GLY A 188 7.10 -10.23 -5.27
C GLY A 188 7.71 -10.95 -4.07
N GLU A 189 8.47 -10.23 -3.24
CA GLU A 189 9.13 -10.80 -2.07
C GLU A 189 8.14 -11.14 -0.93
N LEU A 190 7.13 -10.31 -0.68
CA LEU A 190 6.03 -10.65 0.21
C LEU A 190 5.31 -11.92 -0.24
N SER A 191 5.08 -12.07 -1.55
CA SER A 191 4.44 -13.27 -2.10
C SER A 191 5.25 -14.53 -1.80
N TYR A 192 6.58 -14.46 -1.98
CA TYR A 192 7.49 -15.53 -1.60
C TYR A 192 7.37 -15.87 -0.11
N TRP A 193 7.48 -14.88 0.78
CA TRP A 193 7.36 -15.13 2.22
C TRP A 193 5.98 -15.63 2.64
N CYS A 194 4.92 -15.22 1.94
CA CYS A 194 3.55 -15.67 2.20
C CYS A 194 3.39 -17.18 1.96
N ILE A 195 4.02 -17.71 0.91
CA ILE A 195 3.91 -19.13 0.56
C ILE A 195 4.96 -20.01 1.25
N THR A 196 6.16 -19.50 1.55
CA THR A 196 7.20 -20.28 2.22
C THR A 196 7.05 -20.36 3.74
N ASN A 197 6.36 -19.39 4.35
CA ASN A 197 6.01 -19.52 5.76
C ASN A 197 4.85 -20.52 5.86
N ASN A 198 5.15 -21.75 6.33
CA ASN A 198 4.26 -22.91 6.52
C ASN A 198 3.04 -22.68 7.45
N GLY A 199 2.33 -21.55 7.33
CA GLY A 199 1.09 -21.26 8.04
C GLY A 199 0.00 -22.20 7.55
N SER A 200 -0.75 -22.78 8.49
CA SER A 200 -1.58 -23.96 8.28
C SER A 200 -3.06 -23.67 8.07
N ASN A 201 -3.47 -22.40 8.05
CA ASN A 201 -4.89 -22.05 8.08
C ASN A 201 -5.35 -21.44 6.75
N GLU A 202 -6.45 -21.99 6.22
CA GLU A 202 -7.15 -21.49 5.05
C GLU A 202 -8.11 -20.34 5.40
N ILE A 203 -8.48 -20.20 6.68
CA ILE A 203 -9.39 -19.17 7.18
C ILE A 203 -8.57 -18.02 7.81
N PRO A 204 -8.86 -16.75 7.45
CA PRO A 204 -8.25 -15.59 8.09
C PRO A 204 -8.48 -15.58 9.60
N GLN A 205 -7.40 -15.52 10.39
CA GLN A 205 -7.43 -15.41 11.85
C GLN A 205 -7.31 -13.96 12.33
N TYR A 206 -6.89 -13.06 11.44
CA TYR A 206 -6.58 -11.67 11.79
C TYR A 206 -7.42 -10.70 10.96
N PRO A 207 -8.77 -10.69 11.13
CA PRO A 207 -9.69 -9.87 10.33
C PRO A 207 -9.36 -8.37 10.36
N GLN A 208 -8.77 -7.89 11.46
CA GLN A 208 -8.34 -6.51 11.60
C GLN A 208 -7.28 -6.07 10.59
N LEU A 209 -6.49 -7.00 10.02
CA LEU A 209 -5.50 -6.67 9.00
C LEU A 209 -6.17 -6.25 7.67
N TYR A 210 -7.40 -6.70 7.43
CA TYR A 210 -8.10 -6.49 6.17
C TYR A 210 -8.98 -5.23 6.14
N LYS A 211 -9.11 -4.52 7.27
CA LYS A 211 -10.08 -3.42 7.43
C LYS A 211 -9.98 -2.30 6.39
N VAL A 212 -8.76 -1.97 5.98
CA VAL A 212 -8.53 -0.95 4.95
C VAL A 212 -9.06 -1.47 3.61
N LEU A 213 -8.67 -2.69 3.24
CA LEU A 213 -9.13 -3.35 2.02
C LEU A 213 -10.65 -3.56 2.01
N ASP A 214 -11.24 -4.02 3.11
CA ASP A 214 -12.70 -4.17 3.29
C ASP A 214 -13.47 -2.87 3.05
N THR A 215 -12.84 -1.72 3.29
CA THR A 215 -13.46 -0.41 3.06
C THR A 215 -13.49 -0.04 1.57
N VAL A 216 -12.59 -0.61 0.76
CA VAL A 216 -12.47 -0.33 -0.67
C VAL A 216 -13.19 -1.38 -1.51
N THR A 217 -13.01 -2.67 -1.19
CA THR A 217 -13.41 -3.76 -2.08
C THR A 217 -14.86 -4.18 -1.94
N GLU A 218 -15.63 -3.64 -1.00
CA GLU A 218 -17.08 -3.89 -0.84
C GLU A 218 -17.50 -5.38 -0.83
N GLY A 219 -16.62 -6.26 -0.35
CA GLY A 219 -16.87 -7.71 -0.34
C GLY A 219 -16.56 -8.42 -1.67
N ALA A 220 -15.83 -7.80 -2.59
CA ALA A 220 -15.25 -8.48 -3.74
C ALA A 220 -14.37 -9.64 -3.29
N ASP A 221 -14.41 -10.73 -4.08
CA ASP A 221 -13.62 -11.92 -3.82
C ASP A 221 -12.13 -11.58 -3.89
N ARG A 222 -11.41 -11.96 -2.84
CA ARG A 222 -9.96 -11.81 -2.79
C ARG A 222 -9.30 -12.99 -3.50
N PRO A 223 -8.15 -12.79 -4.16
CA PRO A 223 -7.34 -13.89 -4.66
C PRO A 223 -7.07 -14.88 -3.53
N SER A 224 -7.23 -16.18 -3.75
CA SER A 224 -6.93 -17.16 -2.70
C SER A 224 -5.46 -17.04 -2.28
N ILE A 225 -5.15 -17.33 -1.02
CA ILE A 225 -3.78 -17.26 -0.53
C ILE A 225 -2.83 -18.22 -1.29
N GLN A 226 -3.37 -19.30 -1.84
CA GLN A 226 -2.64 -20.24 -2.71
C GLN A 226 -2.27 -19.60 -4.06
N SER A 227 -3.05 -18.64 -4.55
CA SER A 227 -2.75 -17.94 -5.81
C SER A 227 -1.65 -16.89 -5.67
N VAL A 228 -1.25 -16.53 -4.44
CA VAL A 228 -0.26 -15.48 -4.15
C VAL A 228 1.10 -15.77 -4.78
N GLY A 229 1.53 -17.02 -4.83
CA GLY A 229 2.77 -17.38 -5.52
C GLY A 229 2.75 -16.99 -7.00
N SER A 230 1.61 -17.15 -7.68
CA SER A 230 1.44 -16.74 -9.08
C SER A 230 1.45 -15.22 -9.26
N ILE A 231 0.91 -14.48 -8.30
CA ILE A 231 0.96 -13.02 -8.26
C ILE A 231 2.42 -12.57 -8.10
N GLY A 232 3.14 -13.18 -7.16
CA GLY A 232 4.57 -12.92 -6.93
C GLY A 232 5.42 -13.14 -8.18
N MET A 233 5.20 -14.26 -8.89
CA MET A 233 5.90 -14.53 -10.15
C MET A 233 5.64 -13.46 -11.21
N LYS A 234 4.40 -12.98 -11.35
CA LYS A 234 4.05 -11.88 -12.28
C LYS A 234 4.75 -10.59 -11.88
N PHE A 235 4.74 -10.25 -10.59
CA PHE A 235 5.35 -9.04 -10.06
C PHE A 235 6.86 -9.03 -10.29
N LEU A 236 7.56 -10.10 -9.90
CA LEU A 236 9.01 -10.20 -10.08
C LEU A 236 9.41 -10.21 -11.55
N SER A 237 8.70 -10.98 -12.40
CA SER A 237 8.99 -11.02 -13.84
C SER A 237 8.85 -9.63 -14.46
N ARG A 238 7.79 -8.91 -14.10
CA ARG A 238 7.51 -7.56 -14.58
C ARG A 238 8.54 -6.54 -14.09
N TYR A 239 8.94 -6.62 -12.82
CA TYR A 239 10.01 -5.78 -12.27
C TYR A 239 11.31 -5.97 -13.05
N ILE A 240 11.72 -7.22 -13.27
CA ILE A 240 12.98 -7.56 -13.96
C ILE A 240 12.94 -7.06 -15.41
N GLU A 241 11.82 -7.25 -16.11
CA GLU A 241 11.62 -6.77 -17.48
C GLU A 241 11.77 -5.25 -17.57
N LEU A 242 11.12 -4.50 -16.68
CA LEU A 242 11.21 -3.04 -16.63
C LEU A 242 12.62 -2.57 -16.28
N ALA A 243 13.22 -3.16 -15.24
CA ALA A 243 14.55 -2.80 -14.75
C ALA A 243 15.65 -3.05 -15.79
N LYS A 244 15.59 -4.17 -16.53
CA LYS A 244 16.57 -4.49 -17.58
C LYS A 244 16.24 -3.87 -18.94
N GLY A 245 14.98 -3.48 -19.16
CA GLY A 245 14.47 -2.88 -20.38
C GLY A 245 14.38 -1.35 -20.27
N SER A 246 13.14 -0.85 -20.23
CA SER A 246 12.80 0.58 -20.30
C SER A 246 13.47 1.45 -19.21
N LEU A 247 13.87 0.85 -18.09
CA LEU A 247 14.52 1.52 -16.95
C LEU A 247 15.99 1.11 -16.73
N SER A 248 16.64 0.50 -17.72
CA SER A 248 18.04 0.03 -17.64
C SER A 248 19.05 1.11 -17.22
N MET A 249 18.73 2.39 -17.43
CA MET A 249 19.59 3.51 -17.02
C MET A 249 19.47 3.89 -15.53
N GLN A 250 18.52 3.33 -14.79
CA GLN A 250 18.18 3.74 -13.41
C GLN A 250 18.78 2.85 -12.31
N SER A 251 19.71 1.95 -12.64
CA SER A 251 20.45 1.11 -11.67
C SER A 251 19.58 0.27 -10.71
N TRP A 252 18.41 -0.17 -11.17
CA TRP A 252 17.54 -1.08 -10.42
C TRP A 252 18.18 -2.47 -10.26
N GLN A 253 18.33 -2.94 -9.02
CA GLN A 253 18.93 -4.23 -8.70
C GLN A 253 17.98 -5.39 -9.03
N CYS A 254 18.50 -6.46 -9.64
CA CYS A 254 17.70 -7.58 -10.11
C CYS A 254 18.10 -8.93 -9.48
N GLU A 255 19.24 -8.99 -8.80
CA GLU A 255 19.81 -10.22 -8.25
C GLU A 255 18.83 -10.94 -7.32
N ARG A 256 18.28 -10.19 -6.36
CA ARG A 256 17.30 -10.71 -5.40
C ARG A 256 15.96 -11.05 -6.05
N PRO A 257 15.34 -10.17 -6.87
CA PRO A 257 14.14 -10.53 -7.64
C PRO A 257 14.29 -11.79 -8.51
N GLU A 258 15.45 -11.98 -9.15
CA GLU A 258 15.73 -13.16 -9.98
C GLU A 258 15.86 -14.43 -9.16
N GLU A 259 16.55 -14.37 -8.01
CA GLU A 259 16.64 -15.47 -7.05
C GLU A 259 15.24 -15.90 -6.58
N LEU A 260 14.43 -14.94 -6.11
CA LEU A 260 13.08 -15.21 -5.61
C LEU A 260 12.17 -15.78 -6.70
N LEU A 261 12.24 -15.25 -7.93
CA LEU A 261 11.46 -15.76 -9.05
C LEU A 261 11.85 -17.20 -9.39
N ALA A 262 13.13 -17.54 -9.29
CA ALA A 262 13.59 -18.91 -9.49
C ALA A 262 13.07 -19.85 -8.39
N GLU A 263 13.05 -19.42 -7.13
CA GLU A 263 12.48 -20.21 -6.03
C GLU A 263 10.96 -20.40 -6.15
N LEU A 264 10.22 -19.34 -6.50
CA LEU A 264 8.77 -19.42 -6.72
C LEU A 264 8.40 -20.42 -7.83
N ARG A 265 9.23 -20.57 -8.86
CA ARG A 265 9.01 -21.52 -9.96
C ARG A 265 9.25 -22.99 -9.59
N LYS A 266 9.89 -23.25 -8.45
CA LYS A 266 10.16 -24.62 -7.96
C LYS A 266 9.02 -25.18 -7.10
N GLN A 267 8.14 -24.31 -6.60
CA GLN A 267 6.99 -24.68 -5.77
C GLN A 267 5.81 -25.12 -6.65
#